data_AF-A0A7J8S4M6-F1
#
_entry.id   AF-A0A7J8S4M6-F1
#
_cell.length_a   1.000
_cell.length_b   1.000
_cell.length_c   1.000
_cell.angle_alpha   90.00
_cell.angle_beta   90.00
_cell.angle_gamma   90.00
#
_symmetry.space_group_name_H-M   'P 1'
#
loop_
_entity.id
_entity.type
_entity.pdbx_description
1 polymer ?
#
loop_
_entity_poly.entity_id
_entity_poly.type
_entity_poly.pdbx_seq_one_letter_code
_entity_poly.pdbx_strand_id
1 'polypeptide(L)'
;MLIVATLIASVTFQAGVNPPGGVWQDNDNGHHAGRAIYASQSAAYYVFLISNTFALSASILVIISLTHRFPFHFEIIIATVSMIVTYGSAIFAVTPDESVRFRYVIAAASVPFILR
;
A
#
# COMPACT_ATOMS: atom_id res chain seq x y z
N MET A 1 -19.22 -9.89 0.00
CA MET A 1 -18.25 -9.09 0.78
C MET A 1 -16.81 -9.50 0.52
N LEU A 2 -16.46 -10.79 0.55
CA LEU A 2 -15.09 -11.24 0.24
C LEU A 2 -14.61 -10.84 -1.18
N ILE A 3 -15.46 -10.95 -2.20
CA ILE A 3 -15.16 -10.50 -3.57
C ILE A 3 -14.86 -8.99 -3.59
N VAL A 4 -15.68 -8.18 -2.92
CA VAL A 4 -15.47 -6.73 -2.88
C VAL A 4 -14.16 -6.38 -2.17
N ALA A 5 -13.86 -7.03 -1.04
CA ALA A 5 -12.62 -6.80 -0.30
C ALA A 5 -11.37 -7.20 -1.11
N THR A 6 -11.42 -8.34 -1.81
CA THR A 6 -10.31 -8.79 -2.68
C THR A 6 -10.12 -7.87 -3.89
N LEU A 7 -11.20 -7.34 -4.47
CA LEU A 7 -11.13 -6.34 -5.54
C LEU A 7 -10.48 -5.04 -5.05
N ILE A 8 -10.90 -4.51 -3.90
CA ILE A 8 -10.30 -3.28 -3.34
C ILE A 8 -8.82 -3.52 -3.02
N ALA A 9 -8.46 -4.67 -2.44
CA ALA A 9 -7.07 -5.02 -2.18
C ALA A 9 -6.23 -5.09 -3.47
N SER A 10 -6.77 -5.70 -4.54
CA SER A 10 -6.10 -5.77 -5.84
C SER A 10 -5.89 -4.38 -6.46
N VAL A 11 -6.93 -3.54 -6.47
CA VAL A 11 -6.87 -2.19 -7.07
C VAL A 11 -5.90 -1.31 -6.29
N THR A 12 -5.94 -1.34 -4.96
CA THR A 12 -5.03 -0.56 -4.10
C THR A 12 -3.58 -1.05 -4.23
N PHE A 13 -3.35 -2.36 -4.32
CA PHE A 13 -2.03 -2.91 -4.58
C PHE A 13 -1.47 -2.40 -5.92
N GLN A 14 -2.26 -2.53 -7.00
CA GLN A 14 -1.87 -2.05 -8.32
C GLN A 14 -1.56 -0.55 -8.34
N ALA A 15 -2.39 0.26 -7.69
CA ALA A 15 -2.20 1.71 -7.62
C ALA A 15 -0.97 2.12 -6.78
N GLY A 16 -0.59 1.32 -5.79
CA GLY A 16 0.61 1.56 -4.98
C GLY A 16 1.91 1.17 -5.69
N VAL A 17 1.93 0.03 -6.40
CA VAL A 17 3.11 -0.42 -7.14
C VAL A 17 3.32 0.35 -8.45
N ASN A 18 2.25 0.84 -9.05
CA ASN A 18 2.27 1.68 -10.24
C ASN A 18 1.71 3.06 -9.88
N PRO A 19 2.55 3.97 -9.34
CA PRO A 19 2.10 5.30 -8.94
C PRO A 19 1.46 6.04 -10.12
N PRO A 20 0.47 6.91 -9.88
CA PRO A 20 -0.09 7.79 -10.90
C PRO A 20 1.02 8.57 -11.62
N GLY A 21 0.99 8.62 -12.95
CA GLY A 21 2.04 9.28 -13.73
C GLY A 21 3.35 8.47 -13.86
N GLY A 22 3.47 7.31 -13.21
CA GLY A 22 4.61 6.40 -13.34
C GLY A 22 5.83 6.81 -12.52
N VAL A 23 6.97 6.24 -12.90
CA VAL A 23 8.27 6.47 -12.26
C VAL A 23 9.25 7.08 -13.25
N TRP A 24 10.19 7.88 -12.74
CA TRP A 24 11.29 8.41 -13.53
C TRP A 24 12.12 7.27 -14.12
N GLN A 25 12.60 7.44 -15.35
CA GLN A 25 13.39 6.44 -16.08
C GLN A 25 14.88 6.81 -16.13
N ASP A 26 15.23 8.00 -15.67
CA ASP A 26 16.55 8.60 -15.70
C ASP A 26 16.91 9.25 -14.35
N ASN A 27 18.17 9.62 -14.22
CA ASN A 27 18.72 10.32 -13.05
C ASN A 27 19.11 11.75 -13.45
N ASP A 28 18.13 12.61 -13.68
CA ASP A 28 18.36 14.01 -14.07
C ASP A 28 17.54 15.00 -13.22
N ASN A 29 17.91 16.28 -13.24
CA ASN A 29 17.17 17.41 -12.65
C ASN A 29 16.71 17.22 -11.16
N GLY A 30 17.48 16.46 -10.38
CA GLY A 30 17.17 16.18 -8.96
C GLY A 30 16.17 15.06 -8.72
N HIS A 31 15.89 14.23 -9.73
CA HIS A 31 15.07 13.02 -9.64
C HIS A 31 15.94 11.78 -9.84
N HIS A 32 15.45 10.65 -9.34
CA HIS A 32 16.12 9.35 -9.47
C HIS A 32 15.20 8.35 -10.14
N ALA A 33 15.77 7.55 -11.03
CA ALA A 33 15.08 6.47 -11.71
C ALA A 33 14.42 5.52 -10.70
N GLY A 34 13.17 5.16 -10.96
CA GLY A 34 12.35 4.34 -10.07
C GLY A 34 11.57 5.11 -8.99
N ARG A 35 11.86 6.40 -8.77
CA ARG A 35 11.02 7.24 -7.89
C ARG A 35 9.74 7.69 -8.61
N ALA A 36 8.63 7.80 -7.87
CA ALA A 36 7.37 8.27 -8.42
C ALA A 36 7.49 9.69 -8.98
N ILE A 37 7.02 9.89 -10.21
CA ILE A 37 6.83 11.23 -10.79
C ILE A 37 5.83 12.02 -9.94
N TYR A 38 4.79 11.36 -9.44
CA TYR A 38 3.76 11.99 -8.60
C TYR A 38 4.31 12.56 -7.28
N ALA A 39 5.46 12.07 -6.80
CA ALA A 39 6.08 12.58 -5.57
C ALA A 39 6.58 14.03 -5.72
N SER A 40 6.72 14.55 -6.95
CA SER A 40 6.97 15.97 -7.23
C SER A 40 5.87 16.88 -6.63
N GLN A 41 4.61 16.42 -6.61
CA GLN A 41 3.51 17.09 -5.92
C GLN A 41 3.27 16.46 -4.54
N SER A 42 4.23 16.71 -3.64
CA SER A 42 4.27 16.21 -2.26
C SER A 42 2.90 16.07 -1.59
N ALA A 43 2.12 17.15 -1.45
CA ALA A 43 0.87 17.10 -0.69
C ALA A 43 -0.15 16.10 -1.25
N ALA A 44 -0.39 16.13 -2.56
CA ALA A 44 -1.36 15.24 -3.21
C ALA A 44 -0.89 13.78 -3.19
N TYR A 45 0.42 13.55 -3.41
CA TYR A 45 1.02 12.22 -3.35
C TYR A 45 0.82 11.55 -1.99
N TYR A 46 1.06 12.26 -0.88
CA TYR A 46 0.90 11.69 0.45
C TYR A 46 -0.57 11.45 0.83
N VAL A 47 -1.49 12.33 0.42
CA VAL A 47 -2.94 12.10 0.61
C VAL A 47 -3.40 10.84 -0.12
N PHE A 48 -2.93 10.65 -1.36
CA PHE A 48 -3.17 9.43 -2.13
C PHE A 48 -2.59 8.20 -1.44
N LEU A 49 -1.31 8.25 -1.06
CA LEU A 49 -0.61 7.12 -0.43
C LEU A 49 -1.26 6.67 0.87
N ILE A 50 -1.63 7.61 1.73
CA ILE A 50 -2.29 7.34 3.02
C ILE A 50 -3.66 6.71 2.78
N SER A 51 -4.49 7.33 1.93
CA SER A 51 -5.83 6.83 1.61
C SER A 51 -5.78 5.43 0.99
N ASN A 52 -4.86 5.20 0.05
CA ASN A 52 -4.69 3.91 -0.62
C ASN A 52 -4.22 2.81 0.34
N THR A 53 -3.27 3.14 1.22
CA THR A 53 -2.75 2.20 2.23
C THR A 53 -3.81 1.87 3.28
N PHE A 54 -4.64 2.84 3.67
CA PHE A 54 -5.77 2.61 4.56
C PHE A 54 -6.81 1.68 3.93
N ALA A 55 -7.15 1.90 2.66
CA ALA A 55 -8.08 1.06 1.92
C ALA A 55 -7.57 -0.39 1.76
N LEU A 56 -6.28 -0.57 1.46
CA LEU A 56 -5.65 -1.89 1.41
C LEU A 56 -5.74 -2.60 2.77
N SER A 57 -5.36 -1.91 3.85
CA SER A 57 -5.32 -2.47 5.20
C SER A 57 -6.72 -2.84 5.70
N ALA A 58 -7.72 -1.97 5.49
CA ALA A 58 -9.11 -2.27 5.80
C ALA A 58 -9.64 -3.48 5.00
N SER A 59 -9.27 -3.59 3.73
CA SER A 59 -9.67 -4.73 2.89
C SER A 59 -9.07 -6.05 3.36
N ILE A 60 -7.80 -6.06 3.75
CA ILE A 60 -7.14 -7.24 4.32
C ILE A 60 -7.81 -7.67 5.62
N LEU A 61 -8.16 -6.72 6.49
CA LEU A 61 -8.90 -7.05 7.73
C LEU A 61 -10.25 -7.69 7.45
N VAL A 62 -11.00 -7.18 6.47
CA VAL A 62 -12.26 -7.78 6.05
C VAL A 62 -12.00 -9.19 5.51
N ILE A 63 -10.98 -9.41 4.69
CA ILE A 63 -10.60 -10.74 4.18
C ILE A 63 -10.30 -11.70 5.34
N ILE A 64 -9.44 -11.32 6.29
CA ILE A 64 -9.09 -12.15 7.44
C ILE A 64 -10.32 -12.43 8.31
N SER A 65 -11.13 -11.41 8.60
CA SER A 65 -12.32 -11.55 9.44
C SER A 65 -13.37 -12.46 8.81
N LEU A 66 -13.53 -12.46 7.48
CA LEU A 66 -14.48 -13.34 6.78
C LEU A 66 -13.94 -14.76 6.63
N THR A 67 -12.62 -14.94 6.58
CA THR A 67 -11.99 -16.24 6.34
C THR A 67 -11.63 -17.00 7.61
N HIS A 68 -11.85 -16.42 8.79
CA HIS A 68 -11.44 -16.99 10.09
C HIS A 68 -11.96 -18.42 10.38
N ARG A 69 -13.09 -18.82 9.79
CA ARG A 69 -13.70 -20.14 10.00
C ARG A 69 -13.44 -21.13 8.85
N PHE A 70 -12.63 -20.75 7.86
CA PHE A 70 -12.30 -21.61 6.72
C PHE A 70 -11.04 -22.45 6.99
N PRO A 71 -10.97 -23.69 6.49
CA PRO A 71 -9.81 -24.57 6.68
C PRO A 71 -8.51 -23.97 6.10
N PHE A 72 -8.62 -23.13 5.06
CA PHE A 72 -7.50 -22.47 4.40
C PHE A 72 -7.13 -21.09 5.00
N HIS A 73 -7.61 -20.76 6.19
CA HIS A 73 -7.36 -19.47 6.83
C HIS A 73 -5.86 -19.15 6.99
N PHE A 74 -5.04 -20.13 7.36
CA PHE A 74 -3.59 -19.93 7.51
C PHE A 74 -2.90 -19.56 6.20
N GLU A 75 -3.27 -20.20 5.10
CA GLU A 75 -2.74 -19.90 3.77
C GLU A 75 -3.12 -18.47 3.35
N ILE A 76 -4.35 -18.06 3.65
CA ILE A 76 -4.83 -16.69 3.39
C ILE A 76 -4.06 -15.67 4.24
N ILE A 77 -3.77 -15.96 5.50
CA ILE A 77 -2.91 -15.10 6.34
C ILE A 77 -1.52 -14.98 5.72
N ILE A 78 -0.89 -16.10 5.35
CA ILE A 78 0.46 -16.08 4.77
C ILE A 78 0.47 -15.26 3.47
N ALA A 79 -0.52 -15.46 2.60
CA ALA A 79 -0.66 -14.72 1.35
C ALA A 79 -0.88 -13.21 1.59
N THR A 80 -1.76 -12.85 2.52
CA THR A 80 -2.05 -11.43 2.83
C THR A 80 -0.87 -10.73 3.50
N VAL A 81 -0.14 -11.41 4.38
CA VAL A 81 1.11 -10.88 4.98
C VAL A 81 2.17 -10.67 3.91
N SER A 82 2.39 -11.65 3.03
CA SER A 82 3.34 -11.52 1.90
C SER A 82 2.98 -10.33 0.98
N MET A 83 1.69 -10.13 0.72
CA MET A 83 1.18 -8.99 -0.05
C MET A 83 1.47 -7.65 0.64
N ILE A 84 1.27 -7.54 1.95
CA ILE A 84 1.60 -6.32 2.73
C ILE A 84 3.09 -6.01 2.63
N VAL A 85 3.95 -7.02 2.79
CA VAL A 85 5.41 -6.85 2.71
C VAL A 85 5.82 -6.34 1.32
N THR A 86 5.28 -6.95 0.27
CA THR A 86 5.56 -6.54 -1.11
C THR A 86 5.08 -5.12 -1.39
N TYR A 87 3.88 -4.76 -0.93
CA TYR A 87 3.33 -3.42 -1.04
C TYR A 87 4.19 -2.38 -0.32
N GLY A 88 4.60 -2.67 0.92
CA GLY A 88 5.50 -1.81 1.70
C GLY A 88 6.85 -1.62 1.02
N SER A 89 7.44 -2.69 0.48
CA SER A 89 8.69 -2.63 -0.28
C SER A 89 8.57 -1.79 -1.55
N ALA A 90 7.46 -1.91 -2.29
CA ALA A 90 7.22 -1.13 -3.49
C ALA A 90 7.06 0.36 -3.18
N ILE A 91 6.29 0.71 -2.14
CA ILE A 91 6.16 2.10 -1.68
C ILE A 91 7.52 2.66 -1.28
N PHE A 92 8.31 1.89 -0.52
CA PHE A 92 9.64 2.32 -0.09
C PHE A 92 10.57 2.60 -1.27
N ALA A 93 10.57 1.74 -2.29
CA ALA A 93 11.36 1.94 -3.50
C ALA A 93 10.93 3.21 -4.25
N VAL A 94 9.63 3.44 -4.37
CA VAL A 94 9.06 4.50 -5.21
C VAL A 94 9.00 5.87 -4.50
N THR A 95 8.94 5.92 -3.17
CA THR A 95 8.76 7.17 -2.38
C THR A 95 10.11 7.83 -2.06
N PRO A 96 10.38 9.07 -2.50
CA PRO A 96 11.60 9.80 -2.13
C PRO A 96 11.77 9.91 -0.60
N ASP A 97 13.00 9.73 -0.11
CA ASP A 97 13.32 9.65 1.31
C ASP A 97 13.01 10.94 2.09
N GLU A 98 11.80 10.99 2.65
CA GLU A 98 11.37 11.93 3.68
C GLU A 98 10.93 11.10 4.89
N SER A 99 11.90 10.70 5.72
CA SER A 99 11.74 9.72 6.81
C SER A 99 10.54 9.96 7.74
N VAL A 100 10.14 11.22 7.91
CA VAL A 100 9.01 11.63 8.73
C VAL A 100 7.65 11.28 8.12
N ARG A 101 7.53 11.26 6.79
CA ARG A 101 6.25 10.97 6.12
C ARG A 101 6.01 9.48 5.91
N PHE A 102 7.07 8.69 5.81
CA PHE A 102 7.00 7.23 5.82
C PHE A 102 6.40 6.67 7.13
N ARG A 103 6.70 7.31 8.27
CA ARG A 103 6.09 6.97 9.58
C ARG A 103 4.57 7.10 9.57
N TYR A 104 4.02 8.09 8.87
CA TYR A 104 2.55 8.24 8.75
C TYR A 104 1.92 7.14 7.89
N VAL A 105 2.61 6.64 6.87
CA VAL A 105 2.15 5.51 6.06
C VAL A 105 2.10 4.22 6.89
N ILE A 106 3.14 3.97 7.69
CA ILE A 106 3.16 2.83 8.62
C ILE A 106 2.09 2.96 9.70
N ALA A 107 1.90 4.17 10.25
CA ALA A 107 0.83 4.43 11.21
C ALA A 107 -0.54 4.15 10.57
N ALA A 108 -0.81 4.67 9.37
CA ALA A 108 -2.06 4.45 8.65
C ALA A 108 -2.31 2.97 8.32
N ALA A 109 -1.26 2.20 8.02
CA ALA A 109 -1.37 0.75 7.82
C ALA A 109 -1.76 0.01 9.12
N SER A 110 -1.35 0.54 10.28
CA SER A 110 -1.58 -0.07 11.60
C SER A 110 -2.95 0.29 12.20
N VAL A 111 -3.51 1.46 11.86
CA VAL A 111 -4.79 1.97 12.40
C VAL A 111 -5.93 0.95 12.34
N PRO A 112 -6.17 0.27 11.19
CA PRO A 112 -7.31 -0.64 11.10
C PRO A 112 -7.16 -1.85 12.03
N PHE A 113 -5.93 -2.30 12.29
CA PHE A 113 -5.64 -3.45 13.15
C PHE A 113 -5.72 -3.08 14.64
N ILE A 114 -5.46 -1.82 15.00
CA ILE A 114 -5.53 -1.31 16.39
C ILE A 114 -6.97 -1.07 16.84
N LEU A 115 -7.87 -0.74 15.92
CA LEU A 115 -9.28 -0.41 16.20
C LEU A 115 -10.17 -1.64 16.44
N ARG A 116 -9.60 -2.84 16.62
CA ARG A 116 -10.31 -4.10 16.84
C ARG A 116 -9.79 -4.82 18.06
#